data_AF-A0A1J1LFN4-F1
#
_entry.id   AF-A0A1J1LFN4-F1
#
_cell.length_a   1.000
_cell.length_b   1.000
_cell.length_c   1.000
_cell.angle_alpha   90.00
_cell.angle_beta   90.00
_cell.angle_gamma   90.00
#
_symmetry.space_group_name_H-M   'P 1'
#
loop_
_entity.id
_entity.type
_entity.pdbx_description
1 polymer ?
#
loop_
_entity_poly.entity_id
_entity_poly.type
_entity_poly.pdbx_seq_one_letter_code
_entity_poly.pdbx_strand_id
1 'polypeptide(L)' 'MLVTTHLYDGVKSLPLDVELYQHASSLPGGKQDPDFVKKPDIALKLIDKCLSRGWKPGVVLVDAG' A
#
# COMPACT_ATOMS: atom_id res chain seq x y z
N MET A 1 -1.64 -9.74 12.62
CA MET A 1 -2.64 -9.45 11.58
C MET A 1 -1.94 -8.85 10.37
N LEU A 2 -2.20 -9.44 9.21
CA LEU A 2 -1.69 -9.02 7.91
C LEU A 2 -2.82 -8.29 7.15
N VAL A 3 -2.49 -7.20 6.46
CA VAL A 3 -3.43 -6.43 5.64
C VAL A 3 -2.83 -6.28 4.24
N THR A 4 -3.64 -6.48 3.22
CA THR A 4 -3.24 -6.31 1.82
C THR A 4 -3.64 -4.92 1.32
N THR A 5 -2.69 -4.20 0.72
CA THR A 5 -2.92 -2.91 0.05
C THR A 5 -2.83 -3.15 -1.46
N HIS A 6 -3.81 -2.69 -2.23
CA HIS A 6 -3.91 -3.00 -3.66
C HIS A 6 -3.86 -1.73 -4.51
N LEU A 7 -3.27 -1.83 -5.69
CA LEU A 7 -3.42 -0.88 -6.79
C LEU A 7 -4.51 -1.40 -7.74
N TYR A 8 -5.48 -0.55 -8.09
CA TYR A 8 -6.61 -0.93 -8.95
C TYR A 8 -6.65 -0.12 -10.25
N ASP A 9 -7.26 -0.69 -11.29
CA ASP A 9 -7.41 -0.06 -12.62
C ASP A 9 -8.46 1.08 -12.69
N GLY A 10 -9.13 1.38 -11.58
CA GLY A 10 -10.13 2.46 -11.45
C GLY A 10 -11.43 2.29 -12.25
N VAL A 11 -11.52 1.30 -13.14
CA VAL A 11 -12.65 1.07 -14.05
C VAL A 11 -13.35 -0.25 -13.77
N LYS A 12 -12.59 -1.34 -13.69
CA LYS A 12 -13.12 -2.70 -13.45
C LYS A 12 -12.83 -3.19 -12.03
N SER A 13 -12.19 -2.34 -11.21
CA SER A 13 -11.66 -2.72 -9.90
C SER A 13 -10.77 -3.95 -9.96
N LEU A 14 -10.03 -4.09 -11.07
CA LEU A 14 -9.08 -5.18 -11.23
C LEU A 14 -7.80 -4.86 -10.45
N PRO A 15 -7.34 -5.74 -9.54
CA PRO A 15 -6.08 -5.52 -8.85
C PRO A 15 -4.91 -5.65 -9.84
N LEU A 16 -4.18 -4.55 -10.01
CA LEU A 16 -3.01 -4.45 -10.87
C LEU A 16 -1.71 -4.74 -10.12
N ASP A 17 -1.71 -4.57 -8.79
CA ASP A 17 -0.58 -4.85 -7.91
C ASP A 17 -1.06 -5.00 -6.45
N VAL A 18 -0.23 -5.60 -5.60
CA VAL A 18 -0.52 -5.82 -4.18
C VAL A 18 0.74 -5.68 -3.34
N GLU A 19 0.60 -5.05 -2.18
CA GLU A 19 1.63 -4.94 -1.17
C GLU A 19 1.06 -5.39 0.18
N LEU A 20 1.94 -5.93 1.03
CA LEU A 20 1.55 -6.45 2.33
C LEU A 20 1.94 -5.44 3.42
N TYR A 21 0.99 -5.17 4.31
CA TYR A 21 1.20 -4.44 5.54
C TYR A 21 1.06 -5.39 6.72
N GLN A 22 2.13 -5.51 7.49
CA GLN A 22 2.12 -6.22 8.76
C GLN A 22 2.06 -5.21 9.90
N HIS A 23 1.09 -5.38 10.80
CA HIS A 23 1.01 -4.52 11.97
C HIS A 23 2.21 -4.76 12.88
N ALA A 24 2.80 -3.69 13.45
CA ALA A 24 3.98 -3.77 14.32
C ALA A 24 3.81 -4.81 15.46
N SER A 25 2.63 -4.90 16.08
CA SER A 25 2.36 -5.90 17.13
C SER A 25 2.43 -7.36 16.67
N SER A 26 2.51 -7.60 15.36
CA SER A 26 2.65 -8.92 14.76
C SER A 26 4.08 -9.22 14.31
N LEU A 27 5.02 -8.32 14.57
CA LEU A 27 6.44 -8.47 14.29
C LEU A 27 7.22 -8.61 15.61
N PRO A 28 8.23 -9.50 15.70
CA PRO A 28 9.02 -9.67 16.92
C PRO A 28 9.68 -8.37 17.40
N GLY A 29 10.15 -7.52 16.48
CA GLY A 29 10.78 -6.23 16.79
C GLY A 29 9.81 -5.04 16.89
N GLY A 30 8.50 -5.26 16.75
CA GLY A 30 7.53 -4.19 16.81
C GLY A 30 7.72 -3.15 15.69
N LYS A 31 7.81 -1.86 16.07
CA LYS A 31 8.06 -0.74 15.15
C LYS A 31 9.53 -0.60 14.74
N GLN A 32 10.44 -1.26 15.45
CA GLN A 32 11.88 -1.27 15.15
C GLN A 32 12.27 -2.46 14.29
N ASP A 33 11.31 -3.34 14.00
CA ASP A 33 11.53 -4.48 13.13
C ASP A 33 11.90 -4.00 11.72
N PRO A 34 12.97 -4.52 11.09
CA PRO A 34 13.38 -4.11 9.75
C PRO A 34 12.30 -4.34 8.69
N ASP A 35 11.40 -5.30 8.93
CA ASP A 35 10.29 -5.60 8.02
C ASP A 35 9.07 -4.68 8.25
N PHE A 36 9.12 -3.80 9.27
CA PHE A 36 8.04 -2.86 9.52
C PHE A 36 8.07 -1.68 8.53
N VAL A 37 7.09 -1.67 7.62
CA VAL A 37 6.86 -0.57 6.68
C VAL A 37 5.56 0.16 7.03
N LYS A 38 5.57 1.49 7.07
CA LYS A 38 4.36 2.27 7.37
C LYS A 38 3.42 2.23 6.16
N LYS A 39 2.11 2.30 6.42
CA LYS A 39 1.09 2.34 5.36
C LYS A 39 1.30 3.45 4.32
N PRO A 40 1.68 4.70 4.69
CA PRO A 40 1.96 5.74 3.70
C PRO A 40 3.11 5.37 2.77
N ASP A 41 4.16 4.74 3.28
CA ASP A 41 5.31 4.32 2.47
C ASP A 41 4.91 3.22 1.47
N ILE A 42 4.04 2.30 1.89
CA ILE A 42 3.44 1.28 1.00
C ILE A 42 2.60 1.94 -0.10
N ALA A 43 1.79 2.94 0.24
CA ALA A 43 0.98 3.67 -0.74
C ALA A 43 1.86 4.41 -1.77
N LEU A 44 2.93 5.09 -1.31
CA LEU A 44 3.89 5.76 -2.19
C LEU A 44 4.59 4.77 -3.12
N LYS A 45 5.01 3.60 -2.62
CA LYS A 45 5.60 2.53 -3.44
C LYS A 45 4.66 2.09 -4.57
N LEU A 46 3.37 1.94 -4.30
CA LEU A 46 2.38 1.59 -5.31
C LEU A 46 2.15 2.71 -6.34
N ILE A 47 2.18 3.96 -5.90
CA ILE A 47 2.11 5.13 -6.79
C ILE A 47 3.33 5.16 -7.70
N ASP A 48 4.54 4.98 -7.17
CA ASP A 48 5.77 4.96 -7.95
C ASP A 48 5.76 3.81 -8.97
N LYS A 49 5.29 2.61 -8.59
CA LYS A 49 5.08 1.51 -9.55
C LYS A 49 4.11 1.91 -10.65
N CYS A 50 2.98 2.53 -10.32
CA CYS A 50 1.98 3.00 -11.29
C CYS A 50 2.60 3.99 -12.29
N LEU A 51 3.33 5.00 -11.78
CA LEU A 51 4.01 6.01 -12.59
C LEU A 51 5.13 5.41 -13.46
N SER A 52 5.91 4.46 -12.94
CA SER A 52 6.98 3.77 -13.69
C SER A 52 6.45 2.98 -14.89
N ARG A 53 5.18 2.54 -14.84
CA ARG A 53 4.48 1.86 -15.93
C ARG A 53 3.87 2.85 -16.95
N GLY A 54 4.06 4.15 -16.76
CA GLY A 54 3.51 5.21 -17.60
C GLY A 54 2.02 5.49 -17.36
N TRP A 55 1.44 4.95 -16.28
CA TRP A 55 0.04 5.18 -15.92
C TRP A 55 -0.11 6.46 -15.09
N LYS A 56 -1.29 7.08 -15.16
CA LYS A 56 -1.64 8.26 -14.36
C LYS A 56 -2.61 7.86 -13.25
N PRO A 57 -2.17 7.73 -11.99
CA PRO A 57 -3.08 7.39 -10.90
C PRO A 57 -4.00 8.56 -10.57
N GLY A 58 -5.28 8.27 -10.34
CA GLY A 58 -6.18 9.16 -9.60
C GLY A 58 -6.05 8.85 -8.11
N VAL A 59 -5.87 9.89 -7.27
CA VAL A 59 -5.77 9.73 -5.81
C VAL A 59 -7.05 10.26 -5.17
N VAL A 60 -7.72 9.40 -4.41
CA VAL A 60 -8.86 9.78 -3.56
C VAL A 60 -8.46 9.51 -2.12
N LEU A 61 -8.41 10.56 -1.31
CA LEU A 61 -8.18 10.45 0.14
C LEU A 61 -9.55 10.33 0.81
N VAL A 62 -9.75 9.24 1.56
CA VAL A 62 -10.95 9.04 2.38
C VAL A 62 -10.50 9.04 3.84
N ASP A 63 -10.99 10.00 4.60
CA ASP A 63 -10.77 10.11 6.04
C ASP A 63 -12.06 9.70 6.77
N ALA A 64 -11.92 8.96 7.87
CA ALA A 64 -13.05 8.51 8.68
C ALA A 64 -13.38 9.48 9.84
N GLY A 65 -12.58 10.54 10.03
CA GLY A 65 -12.69 11.48 11.15
C GLY A 65 -11.91 11.04 12.37
#